data_AF-A0A2J8KW35-F1
#
_entry.id   AF-A0A2J8KW35-F1
#
_cell.length_a   1.000
_cell.length_b   1.000
_cell.length_c   1.000
_cell.angle_alpha   90.00
_cell.angle_beta   90.00
_cell.angle_gamma   90.00
#
_symmetry.space_group_name_H-M   'P 1'
#
loop_
_entity.id
_entity.type
_entity.pdbx_description
1 polymer ?
#
loop_
_entity_poly.entity_id
_entity_poly.type
_entity_poly.pdbx_seq_one_letter_code
_entity_poly.pdbx_strand_id
1 'polypeptide(L)' 'MADPKYADLPGIARNEPDVYETSDLPEDDQAEFDAFAQIFKTLLE' A
#
# COMPACT_ATOMS: atom_id res chain seq x y z
N MET A 1 14.10 -5.70 -15.52
CA MET A 1 13.75 -5.83 -16.96
C MET A 1 12.36 -6.41 -17.02
N ALA A 2 11.50 -5.94 -17.93
CA ALA A 2 10.17 -6.51 -18.12
C ALA A 2 10.29 -7.98 -18.55
N ASP A 3 9.47 -8.85 -17.97
CA ASP A 3 9.42 -10.25 -18.36
C ASP A 3 9.06 -10.33 -19.87
N PRO A 4 9.79 -11.08 -20.70
CA PRO A 4 9.52 -11.20 -22.14
C PRO A 4 8.06 -11.53 -22.49
N LYS A 5 7.33 -12.17 -21.57
CA LYS A 5 5.89 -12.46 -21.71
C LYS A 5 5.02 -11.20 -21.84
N TYR A 6 5.47 -10.07 -21.31
CA TYR A 6 4.72 -8.82 -21.20
C TYR A 6 5.37 -7.65 -21.96
N ALA A 7 6.50 -7.89 -22.62
CA ALA A 7 7.33 -6.85 -23.24
C ALA A 7 6.71 -6.17 -24.46
N ASP A 8 5.75 -6.81 -25.13
CA ASP A 8 5.08 -6.25 -26.33
C ASP A 8 3.62 -5.86 -26.08
N LEU A 9 3.11 -6.08 -24.86
CA LEU A 9 1.71 -5.80 -24.55
C LEU A 9 1.50 -4.30 -24.24
N PRO A 10 0.52 -3.64 -24.88
CA PRO A 10 0.16 -2.28 -24.53
C PRO A 10 -0.55 -2.25 -23.17
N GLY A 11 -0.31 -1.18 -22.40
CA GLY A 11 -1.01 -0.94 -21.13
C GLY A 11 -0.41 -1.63 -19.90
N ILE A 12 0.73 -2.32 -20.03
CA ILE A 12 1.46 -2.85 -18.85
C ILE A 12 2.41 -1.78 -18.31
N ALA A 13 2.19 -1.40 -17.05
CA ALA A 13 3.08 -0.50 -16.33
C ALA A 13 4.43 -1.20 -16.06
N ARG A 14 5.53 -0.54 -16.45
CA ARG A 14 6.90 -1.10 -16.37
C ARG A 14 7.75 -0.51 -15.25
N ASN A 15 7.39 0.68 -14.79
CA ASN A 15 8.14 1.47 -13.81
C ASN A 15 7.32 1.73 -12.56
N GLU A 16 6.31 0.90 -12.32
CA GLU A 16 5.48 0.95 -11.13
C GLU A 16 5.76 -0.28 -10.28
N PRO A 17 5.75 -0.15 -8.95
CA PRO A 17 5.81 -1.31 -8.08
C PRO A 17 4.57 -2.17 -8.30
N ASP A 18 4.78 -3.48 -8.25
CA ASP A 18 3.74 -4.49 -8.32
C ASP A 18 2.90 -4.52 -7.04
N VAL A 19 3.51 -4.20 -5.90
CA VAL A 19 2.85 -4.12 -4.60
C VAL A 19 3.05 -2.72 -4.00
N TYR A 20 1.94 -2.13 -3.56
CA TYR A 20 1.95 -0.93 -2.74
C TYR A 20 1.62 -1.32 -1.31
N GLU A 21 2.57 -1.15 -0.41
CA GLU A 21 2.43 -1.47 1.00
C GLU A 21 2.39 -0.18 1.83
N THR A 22 1.75 -0.25 2.99
CA THR A 22 1.85 0.82 3.98
C THR A 22 3.26 0.82 4.55
N SER A 23 3.83 1.99 4.78
CA SER A 23 5.11 2.08 5.50
C SER A 23 4.96 1.47 6.89
N ASP A 24 5.77 0.46 7.20
CA ASP A 24 5.79 -0.15 8.53
C ASP A 24 6.22 0.87 9.58
N LEU A 25 5.39 1.03 10.62
CA LEU A 25 5.74 1.78 11.82
C LEU A 25 6.35 0.83 12.86
N PRO A 26 7.27 1.31 13.71
CA PRO A 26 7.68 0.58 14.91
C PRO A 26 6.45 0.15 15.73
N GLU A 27 6.51 -1.02 16.38
CA GLU A 27 5.40 -1.55 17.18
C GLU A 27 4.90 -0.54 18.23
N ASP A 28 5.83 0.20 18.85
CA ASP A 28 5.53 1.25 19.83
C ASP A 28 4.71 2.42 19.24
N ASP A 29 4.89 2.73 17.95
CA ASP A 29 4.21 3.83 17.26
C ASP A 29 2.90 3.38 16.57
N GLN A 30 2.65 2.06 16.44
CA GLN A 30 1.44 1.52 15.81
C GLN A 30 0.19 1.80 16.65
N ALA A 31 0.29 1.73 17.98
CA ALA A 31 -0.85 1.91 18.88
C ALA A 31 -1.49 3.31 18.78
N GLU A 32 -0.69 4.35 18.53
CA GLU A 32 -1.17 5.72 18.34
C GLU A 32 -1.96 5.85 17.02
N PHE A 33 -1.46 5.23 15.96
CA PHE A 33 -2.10 5.22 14.65
C PHE A 33 -3.42 4.42 14.67
N ASP A 34 -3.42 3.26 15.33
CA ASP A 34 -4.63 2.43 15.50
C ASP A 34 -5.72 3.14 16.32
N ALA A 35 -5.32 3.85 17.38
CA ALA A 35 -6.25 4.65 18.17
C ALA A 35 -6.90 5.75 17.32
N PHE A 36 -6.12 6.43 16.47
CA PHE A 36 -6.65 7.41 15.52
C PHE A 36 -7.61 6.74 14.52
N ALA A 37 -7.20 5.64 13.89
CA ALA A 37 -8.05 4.91 12.95
C ALA A 37 -9.37 4.44 13.57
N GLN A 38 -9.35 3.98 14.82
CA GLN A 38 -10.54 3.52 15.54
C GLN A 38 -11.50 4.68 15.87
N ILE A 39 -10.99 5.85 16.24
CA ILE A 39 -11.80 7.06 16.45
C ILE A 39 -12.50 7.45 15.15
N PHE A 40 -11.78 7.46 14.03
CA PHE A 40 -12.37 7.77 12.72
C PHE A 40 -13.45 6.77 12.33
N LYS A 41 -13.23 5.48 12.57
CA LYS A 41 -14.23 4.44 12.32
C LYS A 41 -15.50 4.67 13.12
N THR A 42 -15.39 4.95 14.42
CA THR A 42 -16.54 5.19 15.30
C THR A 42 -17.30 6.48 14.97
N LEU A 43 -16.63 7.49 14.40
CA LEU A 43 -17.27 8.75 13.99
C LEU A 43 -17.95 8.68 12.61
N LEU A 44 -17.59 7.69 11.78
CA LEU A 44 -18.17 7.47 10.45
C LEU A 44 -19.25 6.38 10.45
N GLU A 45 -19.52 5.75 11.60
CA GLU A 45 -20.69 4.91 11.89
C GLU A 45 -21.82 5.74 12.50
#